data_AF-A0A1B6DYV9-F1
#
_entry.id   AF-A0A1B6DYV9-F1
#
_cell.length_a   1.000
_cell.length_b   1.000
_cell.length_c   1.000
_cell.angle_alpha   90.00
_cell.angle_beta   90.00
_cell.angle_gamma   90.00
#
_symmetry.space_group_name_H-M   'P 1'
#
loop_
_entity.id
_entity.type
_entity.pdbx_description
1 polymer ?
#
loop_
_entity_poly.entity_id
_entity_poly.type
_entity_poly.pdbx_seq_one_letter_code
_entity_poly.pdbx_strand_id
1 'polypeptide(L)'
;TKMIPMIYEVLLLNLMTSVVCKEARTVPDVGSALYRTEDLKHNDSWSQRDIRRYHLRLRYEQLLPTKIQVDPKLFLKCIEDCLTIAKETFGGEDLTEVELVLADVFGGYLHGYFLPVVNEAFYEGWVDLQTAEKFYEHYNQFKTLLSTSGGHWAARRTVQKPIFKITLLPKTRKSTFSSCSKVNLKTKEIPNEKDTFTFTNIIMLPVLDSLKNPSSILLPFKGVNFYSLTEASSYDVLVTYYNTVYDCVSEPSKIENSSLLHSMFDRKFYSWLKTNVLSHLKDEKLYVGFSNVRKIVATIK
;
A
#
# COMPACT_ATOMS: atom_id res chain seq x y z
N THR A 1 -13.61 47.38 -1.86
CA THR A 1 -12.39 47.05 -2.63
C THR A 1 -11.44 46.29 -1.71
N LYS A 2 -11.54 44.95 -1.63
CA LYS A 2 -10.62 44.13 -0.83
C LYS A 2 -9.65 43.41 -1.76
N MET A 3 -8.47 44.01 -1.89
CA MET A 3 -7.29 43.56 -2.63
C MET A 3 -6.57 42.47 -1.80
N ILE A 4 -7.25 41.35 -1.55
CA ILE A 4 -6.77 40.23 -0.74
C ILE A 4 -6.60 38.91 -1.55
N PRO A 5 -7.32 38.63 -2.68
CA PRO A 5 -7.21 37.34 -3.38
C PRO A 5 -5.82 37.05 -3.96
N MET A 6 -5.15 38.10 -4.46
CA MET A 6 -3.85 37.97 -5.14
C MET A 6 -2.72 37.64 -4.16
N ILE A 7 -2.90 37.94 -2.86
CA ILE A 7 -1.91 37.66 -1.81
C ILE A 7 -1.94 36.16 -1.46
N TYR A 8 -3.12 35.55 -1.38
CA TYR A 8 -3.28 34.11 -1.13
C TYR A 8 -2.74 33.25 -2.29
N GLU A 9 -3.00 33.68 -3.52
CA GLU A 9 -2.48 33.03 -4.73
C GLU A 9 -0.95 33.12 -4.81
N VAL A 10 -0.36 34.29 -4.52
CA VAL A 10 1.09 34.53 -4.67
C VAL A 10 1.89 33.97 -3.50
N LEU A 11 1.40 34.02 -2.26
CA LEU A 11 2.13 33.48 -1.09
C LEU A 11 2.17 31.96 -1.09
N LEU A 12 1.04 31.27 -1.30
CA LEU A 12 1.06 29.81 -1.29
C LEU A 12 1.83 29.28 -2.50
N LEU A 13 1.63 29.82 -3.70
CA LEU A 13 2.43 29.39 -4.85
C LEU A 13 3.93 29.69 -4.66
N ASN A 14 4.33 30.88 -4.16
CA ASN A 14 5.76 31.17 -3.95
C ASN A 14 6.39 30.32 -2.84
N LEU A 15 5.70 30.08 -1.71
CA LEU A 15 6.17 29.19 -0.64
C LEU A 15 6.22 27.72 -1.09
N MET A 16 5.29 27.30 -1.94
CA MET A 16 5.21 25.93 -2.43
C MET A 16 6.16 25.66 -3.61
N THR A 17 6.58 26.71 -4.32
CA THR A 17 7.62 26.59 -5.36
C THR A 17 9.03 26.39 -4.82
N SER A 18 9.28 26.68 -3.52
CA SER A 18 10.56 26.39 -2.85
C SER A 18 10.59 25.00 -2.19
N VAL A 19 9.42 24.40 -1.95
CA VAL A 19 9.25 23.08 -1.34
C VAL A 19 8.89 22.05 -2.41
N VAL A 20 9.91 21.49 -3.06
CA VAL A 20 10.02 20.11 -3.59
C VAL A 20 8.98 19.58 -4.62
N CYS A 21 7.80 20.18 -4.75
CA CYS A 21 6.69 19.67 -5.55
C CYS A 21 6.70 20.16 -7.02
N LYS A 22 7.89 20.43 -7.59
CA LYS A 22 8.04 20.85 -9.00
C LYS A 22 8.72 19.79 -9.86
N GLU A 23 7.96 19.15 -10.74
CA GLU A 23 8.37 18.80 -12.10
C GLU A 23 7.12 18.71 -12.99
N ALA A 24 6.89 19.66 -13.92
CA ALA A 24 5.76 19.62 -14.84
C ALA A 24 6.15 19.82 -16.31
N ARG A 25 5.54 18.99 -17.17
CA ARG A 25 5.07 19.39 -18.52
C ARG A 25 3.59 19.03 -18.76
N THR A 26 3.01 18.06 -18.05
CA THR A 26 1.55 17.79 -18.02
C THR A 26 1.11 17.18 -16.68
N VAL A 27 0.20 17.83 -15.97
CA VAL A 27 -0.38 17.37 -14.69
C VAL A 27 -1.43 16.29 -14.95
N PRO A 28 -1.49 15.19 -14.16
CA PRO A 28 -2.52 14.17 -14.32
C PRO A 28 -3.91 14.69 -13.95
N ASP A 29 -4.94 14.32 -14.73
CA ASP A 29 -6.33 14.54 -14.34
C ASP A 29 -6.71 13.61 -13.18
N VAL A 30 -7.02 14.20 -12.04
CA VAL A 30 -7.33 13.49 -10.79
C VAL A 30 -8.82 13.38 -10.50
N GLY A 31 -9.68 13.90 -11.39
CA GLY A 31 -11.12 14.03 -11.14
C GLY A 31 -11.43 14.94 -9.96
N SER A 32 -12.72 15.12 -9.63
CA SER A 32 -13.13 16.01 -8.54
C SER A 32 -14.37 15.49 -7.81
N ALA A 33 -14.31 15.50 -6.48
CA ALA A 33 -15.46 15.31 -5.63
C ALA A 33 -16.24 16.62 -5.40
N LEU A 34 -15.59 17.79 -5.59
CA LEU A 34 -16.19 19.11 -5.44
C LEU A 34 -16.98 19.56 -6.68
N TYR A 35 -16.60 19.09 -7.86
CA TYR A 35 -17.22 19.49 -9.12
C TYR A 35 -17.62 18.26 -9.93
N ARG A 36 -18.93 18.03 -10.05
CA ARG A 36 -19.46 16.93 -10.85
C ARG A 36 -19.85 17.41 -12.23
N THR A 37 -19.92 16.48 -13.17
CA THR A 37 -20.33 16.78 -14.55
C THR A 37 -21.79 17.23 -14.60
N GLU A 38 -22.60 16.80 -13.63
CA GLU A 38 -24.00 17.17 -13.44
C GLU A 38 -24.13 18.60 -12.90
N ASP A 39 -23.21 19.04 -12.02
CA ASP A 39 -23.21 20.40 -11.47
C ASP A 39 -22.96 21.44 -12.57
N LEU A 40 -22.14 21.07 -13.57
CA LEU A 40 -21.88 21.87 -14.77
C LEU A 40 -23.09 22.02 -15.69
N LYS A 41 -24.05 21.09 -15.63
CA LYS A 41 -25.26 21.10 -16.49
C LYS A 41 -26.45 21.82 -15.86
N HIS A 42 -26.45 21.98 -14.53
CA HIS A 42 -27.59 22.54 -13.79
C HIS A 42 -27.36 23.95 -13.23
N ASN A 43 -26.12 24.45 -13.22
CA ASN A 43 -25.85 25.82 -12.78
C ASN A 43 -25.87 26.81 -13.94
N ASP A 44 -27.01 27.48 -14.13
CA ASP A 44 -27.17 28.57 -15.10
C ASP A 44 -26.33 29.82 -14.73
N SER A 45 -25.82 29.92 -13.50
CA SER A 45 -24.88 30.96 -13.10
C SER A 45 -23.97 30.50 -11.96
N TRP A 46 -22.65 30.55 -12.17
CA TRP A 46 -21.65 30.27 -11.14
C TRP A 46 -21.46 31.49 -10.23
N SER A 47 -21.42 31.25 -8.91
CA SER A 47 -21.11 32.33 -7.98
C SER A 47 -19.63 32.72 -8.06
N GLN A 48 -19.29 33.92 -7.60
CA GLN A 48 -17.89 34.32 -7.46
C GLN A 48 -17.09 33.40 -6.51
N ARG A 49 -17.76 32.76 -5.55
CA ARG A 49 -17.13 31.76 -4.67
C ARG A 49 -16.77 30.49 -5.45
N ASP A 50 -17.67 30.01 -6.30
CA ASP A 50 -17.46 28.81 -7.12
C ASP A 50 -16.32 28.98 -8.12
N ILE A 51 -16.29 30.14 -8.78
CA ILE A 51 -15.21 30.50 -9.72
C ILE A 51 -13.86 30.54 -9.01
N ARG A 52 -13.79 31.15 -7.82
CA ARG A 52 -12.55 31.22 -7.03
C ARG A 52 -12.08 29.85 -6.58
N ARG A 53 -12.98 29.02 -6.04
CA ARG A 53 -12.66 27.66 -5.62
C ARG A 53 -12.14 26.83 -6.80
N TYR A 54 -12.72 26.99 -7.99
CA TYR A 54 -12.31 26.28 -9.19
C TYR A 54 -10.91 26.72 -9.64
N HIS A 55 -10.64 28.02 -9.68
CA HIS A 55 -9.30 28.52 -9.96
C HIS A 55 -8.27 28.04 -8.95
N LEU A 56 -8.60 28.05 -7.65
CA LEU A 56 -7.71 27.56 -6.60
C LEU A 56 -7.36 26.08 -6.82
N ARG A 57 -8.37 25.26 -7.17
CA ARG A 57 -8.19 23.85 -7.48
C ARG A 57 -7.23 23.63 -8.65
N LEU A 58 -7.43 24.32 -9.77
CA LEU A 58 -6.55 24.25 -10.94
C LEU A 58 -5.10 24.65 -10.61
N ARG A 59 -4.90 25.58 -9.66
CA ARG A 59 -3.57 25.97 -9.20
C ARG A 59 -2.93 24.88 -8.34
N TYR A 60 -3.66 24.31 -7.38
CA TYR A 60 -3.13 23.28 -6.50
C TYR A 60 -2.87 21.96 -7.21
N GLU A 61 -3.59 21.65 -8.30
CA GLU A 61 -3.24 20.53 -9.16
C GLU A 61 -1.80 20.61 -9.70
N GLN A 62 -1.26 21.82 -9.88
CA GLN A 62 0.14 22.01 -10.33
C GLN A 62 1.17 21.55 -9.30
N LEU A 63 0.76 21.28 -8.05
CA LEU A 63 1.61 20.73 -6.99
C LEU A 63 1.79 19.22 -7.11
N LEU A 64 0.95 18.56 -7.91
CA LEU A 64 0.95 17.12 -8.04
C LEU A 64 2.18 16.64 -8.82
N PRO A 65 2.90 15.62 -8.33
CA PRO A 65 3.97 15.01 -9.08
C PRO A 65 3.47 14.44 -10.41
N THR A 66 4.23 14.66 -11.47
CA THR A 66 3.95 14.07 -12.79
C THR A 66 4.58 12.68 -12.95
N LYS A 67 5.64 12.39 -12.19
CA LYS A 67 6.30 11.09 -12.16
C LYS A 67 5.95 10.36 -10.87
N ILE A 68 5.65 9.07 -11.03
CA ILE A 68 5.30 8.17 -9.94
C ILE A 68 6.51 7.84 -9.03
N GLN A 69 7.74 8.05 -9.50
CA GLN A 69 9.00 7.73 -8.79
C GLN A 69 9.41 8.79 -7.75
N VAL A 70 8.46 9.46 -7.10
CA VAL A 70 8.79 10.35 -5.97
C VAL A 70 9.05 9.50 -4.74
N ASP A 71 10.06 9.85 -3.95
CA ASP A 71 10.24 9.32 -2.61
C ASP A 71 8.93 9.49 -1.82
N PRO A 72 8.25 8.39 -1.42
CA PRO A 72 6.97 8.49 -0.73
C PRO A 72 7.04 9.33 0.55
N LYS A 73 8.16 9.33 1.28
CA LYS A 73 8.31 10.15 2.49
C LYS A 73 8.37 11.63 2.15
N LEU A 74 9.02 11.97 1.04
CA LEU A 74 9.12 13.34 0.56
C LEU A 74 7.77 13.88 0.07
N PHE A 75 7.00 13.04 -0.62
CA PHE A 75 5.65 13.43 -1.06
C PHE A 75 4.68 13.56 0.12
N LEU A 76 4.74 12.63 1.08
CA LEU A 76 3.97 12.73 2.32
C LEU A 76 4.27 14.04 3.05
N LYS A 77 5.56 14.39 3.18
CA LYS A 77 5.97 15.68 3.74
C LYS A 77 5.40 16.86 2.94
N CYS A 78 5.40 16.80 1.60
CA CYS A 78 4.78 17.86 0.80
C CYS A 78 3.29 18.03 1.17
N ILE A 79 2.51 16.96 1.31
CA ILE A 79 1.10 17.03 1.75
C ILE A 79 1.00 17.67 3.15
N GLU A 80 1.79 17.21 4.12
CA GLU A 80 1.79 17.72 5.50
C GLU A 80 2.17 19.22 5.54
N ASP A 81 3.18 19.63 4.76
CA ASP A 81 3.62 21.03 4.63
C ASP A 81 2.50 21.89 4.00
N CYS A 82 1.79 21.41 2.96
CA CYS A 82 0.66 22.13 2.36
C CYS A 82 -0.42 22.45 3.39
N LEU A 83 -0.81 21.45 4.16
CA LEU A 83 -1.87 21.55 5.16
C LEU A 83 -1.45 22.45 6.32
N THR A 84 -0.17 22.40 6.71
CA THR A 84 0.40 23.25 7.77
C THR A 84 0.43 24.70 7.32
N ILE A 85 0.98 24.99 6.14
CA ILE A 85 1.02 26.34 5.56
C ILE A 85 -0.39 26.92 5.43
N ALA A 86 -1.38 26.11 5.02
CA ALA A 86 -2.77 26.56 4.97
C ALA A 86 -3.27 27.01 6.35
N LYS A 87 -3.05 26.23 7.40
CA LYS A 87 -3.49 26.56 8.76
C LYS A 87 -2.78 27.80 9.35
N GLU A 88 -1.52 28.02 8.98
CA GLU A 88 -0.76 29.19 9.42
C GLU A 88 -1.15 30.47 8.66
N THR A 89 -1.59 30.34 7.41
CA THR A 89 -1.86 31.47 6.51
C THR A 89 -3.31 31.94 6.56
N PHE A 90 -4.26 31.03 6.76
CA PHE A 90 -5.70 31.30 6.67
C PHE A 90 -6.43 31.03 7.98
N GLY A 91 -7.59 31.68 8.16
CA GLY A 91 -8.49 31.42 9.28
C GLY A 91 -9.95 31.52 8.86
N GLY A 92 -10.86 30.98 9.67
CA GLY A 92 -12.31 31.02 9.42
C GLY A 92 -12.71 30.31 8.13
N GLU A 93 -13.64 30.89 7.37
CA GLU A 93 -14.16 30.31 6.13
C GLU A 93 -13.08 30.13 5.05
N ASP A 94 -12.09 31.02 4.97
CA ASP A 94 -11.04 30.93 3.94
C ASP A 94 -10.17 29.69 4.15
N LEU A 95 -9.88 29.33 5.40
CA LEU A 95 -9.17 28.09 5.72
C LEU A 95 -9.98 26.87 5.30
N THR A 96 -11.28 26.84 5.61
CA THR A 96 -12.17 25.74 5.21
C THR A 96 -12.20 25.56 3.70
N GLU A 97 -12.27 26.64 2.92
CA GLU A 97 -12.22 26.58 1.46
C GLU A 97 -10.89 26.01 0.95
N VAL A 98 -9.76 26.45 1.51
CA VAL A 98 -8.44 25.94 1.14
C VAL A 98 -8.29 24.45 1.47
N GLU A 99 -8.71 24.02 2.65
CA GLU A 99 -8.66 22.62 3.08
C GLU A 99 -9.52 21.71 2.19
N LEU A 100 -10.72 22.14 1.81
CA LEU A 100 -11.58 21.42 0.86
C LEU A 100 -10.89 21.23 -0.49
N VAL A 101 -10.28 22.29 -1.03
CA VAL A 101 -9.61 22.22 -2.33
C VAL A 101 -8.35 21.34 -2.26
N LEU A 102 -7.53 21.47 -1.22
CA LEU A 102 -6.36 20.61 -1.02
C LEU A 102 -6.76 19.14 -0.88
N ALA A 103 -7.82 18.86 -0.12
CA ALA A 103 -8.36 17.51 0.04
C ALA A 103 -8.87 16.94 -1.28
N ASP A 104 -9.46 17.75 -2.16
CA ASP A 104 -9.96 17.27 -3.45
C ASP A 104 -8.81 16.93 -4.40
N VAL A 105 -7.80 17.79 -4.46
CA VAL A 105 -6.61 17.61 -5.31
C VAL A 105 -5.77 16.43 -4.83
N PHE A 106 -5.37 16.41 -3.56
CA PHE A 106 -4.57 15.31 -3.02
C PHE A 106 -5.36 14.02 -2.88
N GLY A 107 -6.62 14.10 -2.45
CA GLY A 107 -7.50 12.93 -2.36
C GLY A 107 -7.66 12.24 -3.71
N GLY A 108 -7.91 13.00 -4.79
CA GLY A 108 -8.00 12.46 -6.13
C GLY A 108 -6.68 11.86 -6.64
N TYR A 109 -5.56 12.53 -6.37
CA TYR A 109 -4.24 12.00 -6.74
C TYR A 109 -3.89 10.72 -5.97
N LEU A 110 -4.13 10.68 -4.66
CA LEU A 110 -3.94 9.49 -3.83
C LEU A 110 -4.82 8.34 -4.32
N HIS A 111 -6.10 8.61 -4.60
CA HIS A 111 -7.06 7.61 -5.08
C HIS A 111 -6.62 7.00 -6.41
N GLY A 112 -6.43 7.85 -7.42
CA GLY A 112 -6.23 7.43 -8.81
C GLY A 112 -4.81 6.94 -9.09
N TYR A 113 -3.81 7.53 -8.43
CA TYR A 113 -2.42 7.43 -8.89
C TYR A 113 -1.47 6.90 -7.83
N PHE A 114 -1.48 7.48 -6.63
CA PHE A 114 -0.37 7.29 -5.69
C PHE A 114 -0.58 6.14 -4.69
N LEU A 115 -1.78 5.90 -4.17
CA LEU A 115 -2.00 4.75 -3.27
C LEU A 115 -1.70 3.39 -3.92
N PRO A 116 -2.06 3.13 -5.21
CA PRO A 116 -1.63 1.91 -5.89
C PRO A 116 -0.10 1.72 -5.89
N VAL A 117 0.64 2.82 -6.01
CA VAL A 117 2.11 2.86 -6.03
C VAL A 117 2.66 2.59 -4.64
N VAL A 118 2.12 3.26 -3.62
CA VAL A 118 2.48 3.04 -2.21
C VAL A 118 2.24 1.59 -1.81
N ASN A 119 1.10 1.01 -2.19
CA ASN A 119 0.77 -0.39 -1.89
C ASN A 119 1.80 -1.34 -2.51
N GLU A 120 2.08 -1.19 -3.81
CA GLU A 120 3.07 -2.04 -4.47
C GLU A 120 4.47 -1.87 -3.85
N ALA A 121 4.91 -0.63 -3.60
CA ALA A 121 6.19 -0.35 -2.96
C ALA A 121 6.29 -0.90 -1.52
N PHE A 122 5.18 -0.93 -0.78
CA PHE A 122 5.08 -1.57 0.53
C PHE A 122 5.23 -3.10 0.42
N TYR A 123 4.57 -3.74 -0.56
CA TYR A 123 4.73 -5.18 -0.82
C TYR A 123 6.12 -5.55 -1.36
N GLU A 124 6.82 -4.61 -1.98
CA GLU A 124 8.23 -4.71 -2.37
C GLU A 124 9.21 -4.48 -1.21
N GLY A 125 8.74 -3.88 -0.12
CA GLY A 125 9.56 -3.55 1.04
C GLY A 125 10.39 -2.28 0.91
N TRP A 126 9.98 -1.38 0.02
CA TRP A 126 10.54 -0.04 -0.15
C TRP A 126 9.86 1.01 0.74
N VAL A 127 8.58 0.80 1.05
CA VAL A 127 7.81 1.65 1.95
C VAL A 127 7.54 0.88 3.25
N ASP A 128 7.84 1.51 4.39
CA ASP A 128 7.52 0.96 5.71
C ASP A 128 6.04 1.15 6.06
N LEU A 129 5.55 0.36 7.03
CA LEU A 129 4.15 0.37 7.44
C LEU A 129 3.69 1.77 7.88
N GLN A 130 4.50 2.45 8.69
CA GLN A 130 4.17 3.78 9.20
C GLN A 130 3.93 4.78 8.07
N THR A 131 4.77 4.77 7.04
CA THR A 131 4.63 5.65 5.88
C THR A 131 3.37 5.32 5.09
N ALA A 132 3.08 4.02 4.86
CA ALA A 132 1.88 3.59 4.16
C ALA A 132 0.60 3.95 4.93
N GLU A 133 0.57 3.75 6.25
CA GLU A 133 -0.56 4.09 7.12
C GLU A 133 -0.86 5.58 7.08
N LYS A 134 0.16 6.44 7.19
CA LYS A 134 -0.02 7.91 7.11
C LYS A 134 -0.66 8.37 5.80
N PHE A 135 -0.33 7.75 4.67
CA PHE A 135 -1.02 8.05 3.40
C PHE A 135 -2.51 7.69 3.45
N TYR A 136 -2.84 6.53 4.04
CA TYR A 136 -4.24 6.13 4.22
C TYR A 136 -4.99 6.98 5.24
N GLU A 137 -4.31 7.45 6.30
CA GLU A 137 -4.87 8.41 7.26
C GLU A 137 -5.29 9.70 6.56
N HIS A 138 -4.38 10.35 5.82
CA HIS A 138 -4.72 11.55 5.04
C HIS A 138 -5.81 11.28 4.00
N TYR A 139 -5.72 10.18 3.26
CA TYR A 139 -6.75 9.81 2.29
C TYR A 139 -8.14 9.68 2.93
N ASN A 140 -8.23 9.04 4.10
CA ASN A 140 -9.50 8.89 4.82
C ASN A 140 -9.98 10.22 5.43
N GLN A 141 -9.07 11.07 5.88
CA GLN A 141 -9.39 12.43 6.33
C GLN A 141 -9.96 13.26 5.18
N PHE A 142 -9.37 13.21 3.99
CA PHE A 142 -9.87 13.93 2.80
C PHE A 142 -11.24 13.43 2.37
N LYS A 143 -11.46 12.10 2.37
CA LYS A 143 -12.79 11.54 2.10
C LYS A 143 -13.84 12.03 3.10
N THR A 144 -13.49 12.05 4.39
CA THR A 144 -14.38 12.54 5.45
C THR A 144 -14.69 14.03 5.27
N LEU A 145 -13.67 14.85 5.03
CA LEU A 145 -13.81 16.30 4.84
C LEU A 145 -14.73 16.64 3.65
N LEU A 146 -14.58 15.90 2.55
CA LEU A 146 -15.36 16.08 1.33
C LEU A 146 -16.68 15.32 1.32
N SER A 147 -16.97 14.52 2.36
CA SER A 147 -18.13 13.62 2.40
C SER A 147 -18.27 12.76 1.13
N THR A 148 -17.15 12.18 0.68
CA THR A 148 -17.07 11.43 -0.58
C THR A 148 -16.61 9.99 -0.37
N SER A 149 -17.09 9.09 -1.23
CA SER A 149 -16.55 7.73 -1.36
C SER A 149 -15.33 7.64 -2.29
N GLY A 150 -14.97 8.74 -2.96
CA GLY A 150 -13.91 8.81 -3.97
C GLY A 150 -14.36 8.44 -5.39
N GLY A 151 -15.63 8.07 -5.59
CA GLY A 151 -16.14 7.61 -6.90
C GLY A 151 -16.12 8.65 -8.04
N HIS A 152 -15.93 9.94 -7.73
CA HIS A 152 -15.81 11.02 -8.72
C HIS A 152 -14.36 11.45 -8.96
N TRP A 153 -13.40 10.85 -8.25
CA TRP A 153 -12.00 10.99 -8.56
C TRP A 153 -11.59 10.06 -9.71
N ALA A 154 -10.41 10.31 -10.27
CA ALA A 154 -9.88 9.51 -11.36
C ALA A 154 -9.79 8.03 -10.98
N ALA A 155 -10.23 7.16 -11.89
CA ALA A 155 -10.20 5.72 -11.66
C ALA A 155 -8.80 5.24 -11.26
N ARG A 156 -8.77 4.34 -10.28
CA ARG A 156 -7.54 3.79 -9.72
C ARG A 156 -6.69 3.10 -10.79
N ARG A 157 -5.45 3.56 -10.94
CA ARG A 157 -4.48 2.96 -11.86
C ARG A 157 -4.05 1.58 -11.39
N THR A 158 -3.87 0.68 -12.36
CA THR A 158 -3.30 -0.64 -12.10
C THR A 158 -1.78 -0.58 -12.24
N VAL A 159 -1.07 -0.97 -11.17
CA VAL A 159 0.39 -1.17 -11.22
C VAL A 159 0.68 -2.58 -11.71
N GLN A 160 1.26 -2.71 -12.89
CA GLN A 160 1.44 -4.02 -13.56
C GLN A 160 2.81 -4.67 -13.32
N LYS A 161 3.80 -3.91 -12.85
CA LYS A 161 5.17 -4.38 -12.65
C LYS A 161 5.69 -3.86 -11.31
N PRO A 162 6.66 -4.57 -10.71
CA PRO A 162 7.39 -3.98 -9.62
C PRO A 162 7.95 -2.61 -10.00
N ILE A 163 7.77 -1.64 -9.13
CA ILE A 163 8.14 -0.24 -9.32
C ILE A 163 9.64 -0.08 -9.05
N PHE A 164 10.13 -0.77 -8.02
CA PHE A 164 11.52 -0.71 -7.60
C PHE A 164 12.21 -2.07 -7.71
N LYS A 165 13.55 -2.04 -7.62
CA LYS A 165 14.35 -3.26 -7.57
C LYS A 165 14.07 -3.99 -6.25
N ILE A 166 13.59 -5.22 -6.34
CA ILE A 166 13.29 -6.04 -5.16
C ILE A 166 14.59 -6.62 -4.59
N THR A 167 14.81 -6.43 -3.29
CA THR A 167 15.88 -7.09 -2.54
C THR A 167 15.43 -8.49 -2.12
N LEU A 168 16.27 -9.49 -2.39
CA LEU A 168 16.01 -10.88 -1.98
C LEU A 168 16.00 -11.00 -0.46
N LEU A 169 15.29 -12.00 0.06
CA LEU A 169 15.37 -12.33 1.48
C LEU A 169 16.80 -12.77 1.84
N PRO A 170 17.32 -12.35 2.99
CA PRO A 170 18.66 -12.75 3.41
C PRO A 170 18.70 -14.26 3.57
N LYS A 171 19.78 -14.89 3.07
CA LYS A 171 20.08 -16.29 3.41
C LYS A 171 20.25 -16.36 4.93
N THR A 172 19.54 -17.28 5.56
CA THR A 172 19.34 -17.28 7.01
C THR A 172 20.64 -17.45 7.79
N ARG A 173 20.68 -16.81 8.97
CA ARG A 173 21.77 -16.95 9.95
C ARG A 173 21.44 -18.15 10.82
N LYS A 174 22.43 -19.01 11.10
CA LYS A 174 22.25 -20.18 11.98
C LYS A 174 21.65 -19.74 13.33
N SER A 175 20.40 -20.10 13.57
CA SER A 175 19.73 -19.96 14.87
C SER A 175 20.25 -21.04 15.83
N THR A 176 20.43 -20.70 17.10
CA THR A 176 20.74 -21.66 18.17
C THR A 176 19.53 -22.53 18.54
N PHE A 177 18.32 -22.07 18.24
CA PHE A 177 17.07 -22.81 18.46
C PHE A 177 16.52 -23.39 17.15
N SER A 178 16.01 -24.62 17.19
CA SER A 178 15.41 -25.29 16.02
C SER A 178 14.14 -24.57 15.56
N SER A 179 14.13 -24.12 14.31
CA SER A 179 12.98 -23.51 13.64
C SER A 179 11.84 -24.52 13.43
N CYS A 180 12.15 -25.82 13.33
CA CYS A 180 11.13 -26.88 13.30
C CYS A 180 10.28 -26.97 14.56
N SER A 181 10.76 -26.44 15.70
CA SER A 181 9.95 -26.38 16.91
C SER A 181 8.78 -25.40 16.79
N LYS A 182 8.84 -24.43 15.89
CA LYS A 182 7.87 -23.32 15.75
C LYS A 182 6.77 -23.59 14.72
N VAL A 183 6.92 -24.58 13.86
CA VAL A 183 5.96 -24.89 12.78
C VAL A 183 5.23 -26.21 13.03
N ASN A 184 3.95 -26.25 12.69
CA ASN A 184 3.17 -27.49 12.70
C ASN A 184 3.52 -28.32 11.47
N LEU A 185 4.23 -29.43 11.69
CA LEU A 185 4.50 -30.45 10.67
C LEU A 185 3.44 -31.55 10.78
N LYS A 186 2.97 -32.09 9.65
CA LYS A 186 2.09 -33.26 9.65
C LYS A 186 2.90 -34.53 9.95
N THR A 187 3.34 -34.69 11.19
CA THR A 187 3.87 -35.96 11.70
C THR A 187 2.72 -36.74 12.31
N LYS A 188 2.07 -37.60 11.52
CA LYS A 188 1.25 -38.73 12.00
C LYS A 188 0.83 -39.57 10.79
N GLU A 189 1.77 -40.40 10.34
CA GLU A 189 1.59 -41.74 9.79
C GLU A 189 2.95 -42.16 9.25
N ILE A 190 3.57 -43.16 9.89
CA ILE A 190 4.72 -43.87 9.32
C ILE A 190 4.12 -44.71 8.18
N PRO A 191 4.39 -44.42 6.89
CA PRO A 191 3.87 -45.23 5.81
C PRO A 191 4.72 -46.50 5.70
N ASN A 192 4.06 -47.62 5.40
CA ASN A 192 4.74 -48.85 5.04
C ASN A 192 5.70 -48.61 3.85
N GLU A 193 6.82 -49.33 3.86
CA GLU A 193 8.00 -49.26 2.96
C GLU A 193 7.76 -49.29 1.43
N LYS A 194 6.51 -49.30 0.95
CA LYS A 194 6.17 -49.47 -0.47
C LYS A 194 5.47 -48.28 -1.13
N ASP A 195 5.12 -47.24 -0.38
CA ASP A 195 4.57 -46.02 -0.99
C ASP A 195 5.70 -45.05 -1.31
N THR A 196 5.86 -44.75 -2.59
CA THR A 196 6.71 -43.65 -3.08
C THR A 196 6.39 -42.39 -2.29
N PHE A 197 7.30 -42.04 -1.37
CA PHE A 197 7.19 -40.99 -0.38
C PHE A 197 6.82 -39.67 -1.07
N THR A 198 5.54 -39.29 -1.06
CA THR A 198 5.17 -37.92 -1.43
C THR A 198 5.42 -37.04 -0.21
N PHE A 199 6.70 -36.65 -0.02
CA PHE A 199 7.21 -35.65 0.94
C PHE A 199 6.40 -34.34 0.99
N THR A 200 5.51 -34.16 0.01
CA THR A 200 4.53 -33.09 -0.19
C THR A 200 3.52 -32.86 0.93
N ASN A 201 3.44 -33.73 1.94
CA ASN A 201 2.45 -33.64 3.03
C ASN A 201 3.00 -33.11 4.35
N ILE A 202 4.31 -32.87 4.49
CA ILE A 202 4.93 -32.57 5.79
C ILE A 202 4.67 -31.12 6.23
N ILE A 203 4.72 -30.15 5.29
CA ILE A 203 4.58 -28.71 5.58
C ILE A 203 3.18 -28.25 5.17
N MET A 204 2.43 -27.71 6.13
CA MET A 204 1.11 -27.13 5.86
C MET A 204 1.27 -25.75 5.25
N LEU A 205 0.48 -25.41 4.23
CA LEU A 205 0.44 -24.06 3.64
C LEU A 205 -0.50 -23.15 4.45
N PRO A 206 -0.33 -21.82 4.37
CA PRO A 206 -1.30 -20.89 4.93
C PRO A 206 -2.70 -21.01 4.32
N VAL A 207 -3.70 -20.56 5.07
CA VAL A 207 -5.11 -20.57 4.64
C VAL A 207 -5.71 -19.19 4.87
N LEU A 208 -6.37 -18.63 3.84
CA LEU A 208 -7.14 -17.40 3.97
C LEU A 208 -8.58 -17.74 4.39
N ASP A 209 -9.20 -16.84 5.14
CA ASP A 209 -10.62 -16.94 5.52
C ASP A 209 -11.55 -16.84 4.30
N SER A 210 -11.15 -16.08 3.27
CA SER A 210 -11.90 -15.91 2.02
C SER A 210 -10.96 -15.74 0.84
N LEU A 211 -11.24 -16.42 -0.26
CA LEU A 211 -10.49 -16.26 -1.53
C LEU A 211 -10.85 -14.97 -2.28
N LYS A 212 -12.03 -14.40 -2.02
CA LYS A 212 -12.51 -13.23 -2.75
C LYS A 212 -12.22 -11.94 -2.00
N ASN A 213 -12.45 -11.94 -0.70
CA ASN A 213 -12.31 -10.77 0.17
C ASN A 213 -11.58 -11.20 1.45
N PRO A 214 -10.27 -11.49 1.38
CA PRO A 214 -9.54 -11.98 2.53
C PRO A 214 -9.52 -10.91 3.62
N SER A 215 -9.79 -11.31 4.86
CA SER A 215 -9.67 -10.44 6.04
C SER A 215 -8.61 -10.95 7.00
N SER A 216 -8.38 -12.27 7.01
CA SER A 216 -7.51 -12.94 7.97
C SER A 216 -6.77 -14.11 7.33
N ILE A 217 -5.65 -14.49 7.94
CA ILE A 217 -4.81 -15.60 7.50
C ILE A 217 -4.47 -16.52 8.66
N LEU A 218 -4.61 -17.82 8.42
CA LEU A 218 -4.11 -18.88 9.29
C LEU A 218 -2.72 -19.30 8.82
N LEU A 219 -1.71 -19.14 9.67
CA LEU A 219 -0.35 -19.60 9.45
C LEU A 219 -0.06 -20.81 10.34
N PRO A 220 0.49 -21.91 9.81
CA PRO A 220 0.69 -23.14 10.58
C PRO A 220 1.90 -23.10 11.53
N PHE A 221 1.91 -22.12 12.45
CA PHE A 221 2.80 -22.06 13.60
C PHE A 221 2.25 -22.87 14.79
N LYS A 222 3.15 -23.31 15.68
CA LYS A 222 2.78 -23.84 17.00
C LYS A 222 2.43 -22.67 17.93
N GLY A 223 1.17 -22.55 18.33
CA GLY A 223 0.68 -21.45 19.18
C GLY A 223 -0.25 -20.51 18.41
N VAL A 224 -0.01 -19.19 18.51
CA VAL A 224 -0.79 -18.19 17.76
C VAL A 224 -0.57 -18.42 16.27
N ASN A 225 -1.67 -18.67 15.58
CA ASN A 225 -1.67 -19.09 14.19
C ASN A 225 -2.68 -18.31 13.33
N PHE A 226 -3.44 -17.38 13.91
CA PHE A 226 -4.47 -16.61 13.22
C PHE A 226 -4.13 -15.12 13.29
N TYR A 227 -4.17 -14.46 12.13
CA TYR A 227 -3.69 -13.08 11.97
C TYR A 227 -4.67 -12.27 11.13
N SER A 228 -5.00 -11.05 11.57
CA SER A 228 -5.77 -10.08 10.81
C SER A 228 -4.89 -9.47 9.72
N LEU A 229 -5.31 -9.50 8.45
CA LEU A 229 -4.48 -9.00 7.35
C LEU A 229 -4.33 -7.48 7.32
N THR A 230 -5.06 -6.75 8.16
CA THR A 230 -5.01 -5.27 8.25
C THR A 230 -4.28 -4.74 9.45
N GLU A 231 -4.02 -5.56 10.45
CA GLU A 231 -3.41 -5.09 11.68
C GLU A 231 -1.89 -5.03 11.57
N ALA A 232 -1.29 -4.05 12.24
CA ALA A 232 0.15 -3.90 12.36
C ALA A 232 0.84 -5.15 12.93
N SER A 233 0.13 -5.91 13.78
CA SER A 233 0.59 -7.18 14.35
C SER A 233 0.93 -8.25 13.29
N SER A 234 0.40 -8.11 12.08
CA SER A 234 0.63 -9.02 10.95
C SER A 234 1.74 -8.57 10.00
N TYR A 235 2.42 -7.47 10.30
CA TYR A 235 3.55 -7.02 9.50
C TYR A 235 4.64 -8.12 9.43
N ASP A 236 5.12 -8.42 8.23
CA ASP A 236 6.08 -9.48 7.89
C ASP A 236 5.67 -10.91 8.29
N VAL A 237 4.39 -11.16 8.56
CA VAL A 237 3.96 -12.48 9.06
C VAL A 237 4.19 -13.60 8.04
N LEU A 238 3.99 -13.34 6.74
CA LEU A 238 4.29 -14.29 5.67
C LEU A 238 5.80 -14.48 5.45
N VAL A 239 6.60 -13.41 5.58
CA VAL A 239 8.06 -13.49 5.50
C VAL A 239 8.61 -14.33 6.66
N THR A 240 8.10 -14.08 7.86
CA THR A 240 8.42 -14.82 9.08
C THR A 240 8.09 -16.29 8.91
N TYR A 241 6.91 -16.60 8.38
CA TYR A 241 6.51 -17.98 8.10
C TYR A 241 7.43 -18.64 7.08
N TYR A 242 7.68 -18.01 5.93
CA TYR A 242 8.56 -18.53 4.89
C TYR A 242 9.96 -18.83 5.44
N ASN A 243 10.60 -17.87 6.12
CA ASN A 243 11.94 -18.06 6.69
C ASN A 243 11.96 -19.15 7.77
N THR A 244 10.93 -19.24 8.61
CA THR A 244 10.85 -20.28 9.65
C THR A 244 10.76 -21.68 9.04
N VAL A 245 9.96 -21.83 7.97
CA VAL A 245 9.88 -23.10 7.24
C VAL A 245 11.19 -23.38 6.51
N TYR A 246 11.73 -22.39 5.81
CA TYR A 246 13.02 -22.47 5.11
C TYR A 246 14.11 -23.00 6.04
N ASP A 247 14.22 -22.43 7.24
CA ASP A 247 15.18 -22.85 8.25
C ASP A 247 14.91 -24.26 8.74
N CYS A 248 13.66 -24.58 9.06
CA CYS A 248 13.29 -25.92 9.49
C CYS A 248 13.66 -26.98 8.44
N VAL A 249 13.35 -26.73 7.16
CA VAL A 249 13.67 -27.70 6.10
C VAL A 249 15.15 -27.80 5.81
N SER A 250 15.91 -26.76 6.18
CA SER A 250 17.36 -26.72 6.04
C SER A 250 18.08 -27.37 7.23
N GLU A 251 17.39 -27.77 8.30
CA GLU A 251 17.96 -28.47 9.47
C GLU A 251 18.21 -29.96 9.17
N PRO A 252 19.46 -30.38 8.88
CA PRO A 252 19.75 -31.76 8.46
C PRO A 252 19.52 -32.77 9.60
N SER A 253 19.57 -32.30 10.85
CA SER A 253 19.32 -33.09 12.06
C SER A 253 17.82 -33.42 12.27
N LYS A 254 16.93 -32.80 11.49
CA LYS A 254 15.47 -32.99 11.58
C LYS A 254 14.87 -33.52 10.29
N ILE A 255 15.49 -33.26 9.14
CA ILE A 255 14.95 -33.62 7.82
C ILE A 255 16.04 -34.26 6.95
N GLU A 256 15.85 -35.55 6.65
CA GLU A 256 16.59 -36.24 5.59
C GLU A 256 16.16 -35.70 4.21
N ASN A 257 17.09 -35.61 3.25
CA ASN A 257 16.85 -35.03 1.90
C ASN A 257 16.35 -33.57 1.90
N SER A 258 16.90 -32.73 2.79
CA SER A 258 16.57 -31.31 2.95
C SER A 258 16.49 -30.50 1.64
N SER A 259 17.41 -30.71 0.70
CA SER A 259 17.43 -30.00 -0.59
C SER A 259 16.21 -30.28 -1.46
N LEU A 260 15.73 -31.53 -1.50
CA LEU A 260 14.54 -31.90 -2.26
C LEU A 260 13.29 -31.27 -1.63
N LEU A 261 13.17 -31.35 -0.30
CA LEU A 261 12.03 -30.79 0.43
C LEU A 261 11.95 -29.26 0.27
N HIS A 262 13.10 -28.60 0.29
CA HIS A 262 13.21 -27.17 0.05
C HIS A 262 12.63 -26.77 -1.31
N SER A 263 13.09 -27.40 -2.40
CA SER A 263 12.60 -27.11 -3.75
C SER A 263 11.10 -27.39 -3.91
N MET A 264 10.58 -28.43 -3.24
CA MET A 264 9.16 -28.75 -3.26
C MET A 264 8.32 -27.73 -2.49
N PHE A 265 8.80 -27.28 -1.32
CA PHE A 265 8.14 -26.24 -0.53
C PHE A 265 8.06 -24.94 -1.33
N ASP A 266 9.18 -24.47 -1.87
CA ASP A 266 9.26 -23.27 -2.70
C ASP A 266 8.24 -23.30 -3.84
N ARG A 267 8.21 -24.40 -4.60
CA ARG A 267 7.25 -24.58 -5.70
C ARG A 267 5.80 -24.48 -5.23
N LYS A 268 5.45 -25.17 -4.14
CA LYS A 268 4.09 -25.18 -3.59
C LYS A 268 3.69 -23.83 -3.01
N PHE A 269 4.59 -23.21 -2.25
CA PHE A 269 4.37 -21.91 -1.62
C PHE A 269 4.24 -20.82 -2.67
N TYR A 270 5.06 -20.83 -3.71
CA TYR A 270 4.90 -19.92 -4.85
C TYR A 270 3.56 -20.09 -5.57
N SER A 271 3.13 -21.33 -5.81
CA SER A 271 1.81 -21.61 -6.39
C SER A 271 0.67 -21.07 -5.50
N TRP A 272 0.81 -21.23 -4.18
CA TRP A 272 -0.13 -20.69 -3.22
C TRP A 272 -0.16 -19.16 -3.23
N LEU A 273 1.01 -18.51 -3.17
CA LEU A 273 1.13 -17.05 -3.25
C LEU A 273 0.49 -16.50 -4.52
N LYS A 274 0.77 -17.12 -5.68
CA LYS A 274 0.22 -16.69 -6.97
C LYS A 274 -1.32 -16.72 -6.99
N THR A 275 -1.91 -17.71 -6.35
CA THR A 275 -3.36 -17.94 -6.37
C THR A 275 -4.11 -17.15 -5.30
N ASN A 276 -3.49 -16.99 -4.12
CA ASN A 276 -4.18 -16.49 -2.92
C ASN A 276 -3.72 -15.11 -2.48
N VAL A 277 -2.56 -14.62 -2.91
CA VAL A 277 -1.97 -13.36 -2.41
C VAL A 277 -1.74 -12.36 -3.54
N LEU A 278 -1.06 -12.78 -4.62
CA LEU A 278 -0.63 -11.86 -5.67
C LEU A 278 -1.80 -11.20 -6.43
N SER A 279 -2.96 -11.86 -6.48
CA SER A 279 -4.19 -11.31 -7.06
C SER A 279 -4.76 -10.13 -6.27
N HIS A 280 -4.49 -10.06 -4.97
CA HIS A 280 -5.04 -9.08 -4.03
C HIS A 280 -4.16 -7.85 -3.82
N LEU A 281 -2.91 -7.86 -4.33
CA LEU A 281 -2.00 -6.72 -4.18
C LEU A 281 -2.49 -5.45 -4.90
N LYS A 282 -3.42 -5.60 -5.84
CA LYS A 282 -4.06 -4.51 -6.58
C LYS A 282 -5.36 -4.00 -5.95
N ASP A 283 -5.83 -4.65 -4.88
CA ASP A 283 -7.10 -4.28 -4.24
C ASP A 283 -7.01 -2.87 -3.64
N GLU A 284 -8.17 -2.24 -3.41
CA GLU A 284 -8.23 -0.89 -2.84
C GLU A 284 -7.56 -0.81 -1.46
N LYS A 285 -7.75 -1.89 -0.70
CA LYS A 285 -7.28 -2.08 0.66
C LYS A 285 -5.80 -2.43 0.72
N LEU A 286 -5.11 -1.87 1.70
CA LEU A 286 -3.76 -2.30 2.06
C LEU A 286 -3.83 -3.55 2.95
N TYR A 287 -3.10 -4.59 2.59
CA TYR A 287 -2.97 -5.82 3.35
C TYR A 287 -1.64 -5.85 4.08
N VAL A 288 -1.61 -5.35 5.31
CA VAL A 288 -0.42 -5.37 6.18
C VAL A 288 0.19 -6.78 6.29
N GLY A 289 -0.66 -7.82 6.37
CA GLY A 289 -0.23 -9.22 6.41
C GLY A 289 0.52 -9.71 5.16
N PHE A 290 0.44 -8.97 4.05
CA PHE A 290 1.13 -9.27 2.78
C PHE A 290 2.37 -8.39 2.57
N SER A 291 2.77 -7.60 3.56
CA SER A 291 4.03 -6.86 3.57
C SER A 291 5.21 -7.73 3.09
N ASN A 292 6.09 -7.11 2.29
CA ASN A 292 7.31 -7.72 1.78
C ASN A 292 7.12 -9.03 0.97
N VAL A 293 5.90 -9.40 0.57
CA VAL A 293 5.64 -10.66 -0.16
C VAL A 293 6.38 -10.76 -1.49
N ARG A 294 6.67 -9.63 -2.15
CA ARG A 294 7.46 -9.61 -3.38
C ARG A 294 8.89 -10.07 -3.15
N LYS A 295 9.47 -9.86 -1.96
CA LYS A 295 10.79 -10.38 -1.59
C LYS A 295 10.79 -11.90 -1.56
N ILE A 296 9.72 -12.52 -1.04
CA ILE A 296 9.56 -13.98 -1.05
C ILE A 296 9.49 -14.50 -2.50
N VAL A 297 8.64 -13.89 -3.32
CA VAL A 297 8.50 -14.25 -4.75
C VAL A 297 9.83 -14.13 -5.49
N ALA A 298 10.60 -13.07 -5.25
CA ALA A 298 11.90 -12.87 -5.88
C ALA A 298 12.95 -13.87 -5.39
N THR A 299 12.82 -14.37 -4.16
CA THR A 299 13.76 -15.34 -3.57
C THR A 299 13.51 -16.76 -4.08
N ILE A 300 12.26 -17.12 -4.33
CA ILE A 300 11.87 -18.45 -4.81
C ILE A 300 12.10 -18.65 -6.31
N LYS A 301 12.00 -17.56 -7.09
CA LYS A 301 12.21 -17.58 -8.55
C LYS A 301 13.66 -17.74 -8.94
#